data_AF-A0A9D6J491-F1
#
_entry.id   AF-A0A9D6J491-F1
#
_cell.length_a   1.000
_cell.length_b   1.000
_cell.length_c   1.000
_cell.angle_alpha   90.00
_cell.angle_beta   90.00
_cell.angle_gamma   90.00
#
_symmetry.space_group_name_H-M   'P 1'
#
loop_
_entity.id
_entity.type
_entity.pdbx_description
1 polymer ?
#
loop_
_entity_poly.entity_id
_entity_poly.type
_entity_poly.pdbx_seq_one_letter_code
_entity_poly.pdbx_strand_id
1 'polypeptide(L)'
;MYISLRVKILTLLLILVGGLALILRENASHLIREKTHETFESRLAGLIEGFRVSWGKDRDQLLLSAALHSESERIVNYSLYGLPHLLHKEVKRLTTNPGYYEIEIRLRNGLVLSSSNENPVPGEPLDSADSRLNIAQIVSQIRFGKLEMSAVVPIRKLGEFLG
;
A
#
# COMPACT_ATOMS: atom_id res chain seq x y z
N MET A 1 -3.52 42.40 67.16
CA MET A 1 -3.53 43.25 65.94
C MET A 1 -4.77 42.88 65.13
N TYR A 2 -5.83 43.68 65.21
CA TYR A 2 -7.11 43.38 64.54
C TYR A 2 -7.04 43.80 63.07
N ILE A 3 -7.09 42.82 62.17
CA ILE A 3 -7.20 43.07 60.73
C ILE A 3 -8.58 43.71 60.45
N SER A 4 -8.56 44.88 59.82
CA SER A 4 -9.74 45.63 59.43
C SER A 4 -10.68 44.78 58.56
N LEU A 5 -11.99 44.88 58.80
CA LEU A 5 -13.04 44.14 58.07
C LEU A 5 -12.91 44.28 56.55
N ARG A 6 -12.49 45.46 56.08
CA ARG A 6 -12.26 45.75 54.66
C ARG A 6 -11.20 44.85 54.03
N VAL A 7 -10.11 44.59 54.77
CA VAL A 7 -9.02 43.72 54.31
C VAL A 7 -9.49 42.28 54.23
N LYS A 8 -10.29 41.81 55.20
CA LYS A 8 -10.86 40.45 55.17
C LYS A 8 -11.76 40.23 53.95
N ILE A 9 -12.62 41.20 53.64
CA ILE A 9 -13.50 41.13 52.47
C ILE A 9 -12.68 41.12 51.18
N LEU A 10 -11.67 41.98 51.06
CA LEU A 10 -10.77 42.02 49.90
C LEU A 10 -10.02 40.70 49.71
N THR A 11 -9.46 40.12 50.77
CA THR A 11 -8.76 38.83 50.69
C THR A 11 -9.71 37.70 50.31
N LEU A 12 -10.93 37.69 50.83
CA LEU A 12 -11.93 36.68 50.49
C LEU A 12 -12.34 36.77 49.02
N LEU A 13 -12.54 37.98 48.51
CA LEU A 13 -12.88 38.22 47.11
C LEU A 13 -11.72 37.79 46.20
N LEU A 14 -10.48 38.08 46.58
CA LEU A 14 -9.30 37.70 45.81
C LEU A 14 -9.11 36.17 45.76
N ILE A 15 -9.34 35.47 46.87
CA ILE A 15 -9.35 33.99 46.92
C ILE A 15 -10.49 33.44 46.04
N LEU A 16 -11.67 34.04 46.09
CA LEU A 16 -12.83 33.62 45.29
C LEU A 16 -12.54 33.74 43.79
N VAL A 17 -12.02 34.89 43.35
CA VAL A 17 -11.67 35.14 41.94
C VAL A 17 -10.52 34.21 41.49
N GLY A 18 -9.51 34.02 42.33
CA GLY A 18 -8.41 33.09 42.05
C GLY A 18 -8.86 31.64 41.92
N GLY A 19 -9.73 31.18 42.83
CA GLY A 19 -10.32 29.84 42.77
C GLY A 19 -11.17 29.63 41.52
N LEU A 20 -12.00 30.62 41.17
CA LEU A 20 -12.81 30.56 39.95
C LEU A 20 -11.95 30.51 38.68
N ALA A 21 -10.88 31.31 38.62
CA ALA A 21 -9.94 31.33 37.51
C ALA A 21 -9.21 29.98 37.33
N LEU A 22 -8.86 29.30 38.43
CA LEU A 22 -8.26 27.97 38.38
C LEU A 22 -9.21 26.92 37.81
N ILE A 23 -10.46 26.88 38.29
CA ILE A 23 -11.48 25.93 37.79
C ILE A 23 -11.76 26.18 36.30
N LEU A 24 -11.90 27.45 35.89
CA LEU A 24 -12.10 27.80 34.49
C LEU A 24 -10.92 27.39 33.62
N ARG A 25 -9.69 27.59 34.10
CA ARG A 25 -8.48 27.20 33.38
C ARG A 25 -8.39 25.68 33.22
N GLU A 26 -8.70 24.91 34.26
CA GLU A 26 -8.66 23.46 34.23
C GLU A 26 -9.72 22.89 33.28
N ASN A 27 -10.95 23.40 33.35
CA ASN A 27 -12.02 23.04 32.42
C ASN A 27 -11.68 23.39 30.97
N ALA A 28 -11.14 24.59 30.72
CA ALA A 28 -10.71 25.00 29.39
C ALA A 28 -9.56 24.11 28.87
N SER A 29 -8.59 23.77 29.73
CA SER A 29 -7.47 22.89 29.35
C SER A 29 -7.95 21.48 29.02
N HIS A 30 -8.88 20.94 29.82
CA HIS A 30 -9.51 19.64 29.55
C HIS A 30 -10.27 19.66 28.23
N LEU A 31 -11.11 20.67 28.01
CA LEU A 31 -11.88 20.82 26.77
C LEU A 31 -10.99 20.97 25.53
N ILE A 32 -9.91 21.75 25.62
CA ILE A 32 -8.93 21.89 24.53
C ILE A 32 -8.28 20.54 24.24
N ARG A 33 -7.88 19.79 25.26
CA ARG A 33 -7.25 18.48 25.10
C ARG A 33 -8.22 17.47 24.47
N GLU A 34 -9.46 17.45 24.92
CA GLU A 34 -10.50 16.58 24.38
C GLU A 34 -10.79 16.91 22.91
N LYS A 35 -11.04 18.19 22.59
CA LYS A 35 -11.29 18.62 21.20
C LYS A 35 -10.11 18.41 20.27
N THR A 36 -8.89 18.62 20.75
CA THR A 36 -7.69 18.34 19.94
C THR A 36 -7.51 16.85 19.71
N HIS A 37 -7.78 16.01 20.71
CA HIS A 37 -7.76 14.56 20.55
C HIS A 37 -8.82 14.08 19.55
N GLU A 38 -10.08 14.49 19.70
CA GLU A 38 -11.16 14.17 18.75
C GLU A 38 -10.81 14.59 17.31
N THR A 39 -10.29 15.81 17.14
CA THR A 39 -9.91 16.33 15.82
C THR A 39 -8.76 15.53 15.23
N PHE A 40 -7.77 15.16 16.05
CA PHE A 40 -6.64 14.36 15.63
C PHE A 40 -7.07 12.96 15.20
N GLU A 41 -7.90 12.28 16.00
CA GLU A 41 -8.45 10.97 15.67
C GLU A 41 -9.29 11.01 14.38
N SER A 42 -10.16 12.01 14.23
CA SER A 42 -10.96 12.18 13.02
C SER A 42 -10.09 12.36 11.76
N ARG A 43 -9.04 13.18 11.85
CA ARG A 43 -8.09 13.37 10.75
C ARG A 43 -7.30 12.10 10.45
N LEU A 44 -6.86 11.39 11.48
CA LEU A 44 -6.10 10.15 11.33
C LEU A 44 -6.96 9.05 10.70
N ALA A 45 -8.22 8.93 11.11
CA ALA A 45 -9.18 8.03 10.49
C ALA A 45 -9.41 8.37 9.00
N GLY A 46 -9.54 9.66 8.66
CA GLY A 46 -9.65 10.12 7.28
C GLY A 46 -8.41 9.80 6.43
N LEU A 47 -7.21 9.95 7.00
CA LEU A 47 -5.96 9.59 6.33
C LEU A 47 -5.84 8.08 6.10
N ILE A 48 -6.19 7.27 7.09
CA ILE A 48 -6.19 5.80 6.97
C ILE A 48 -7.16 5.35 5.87
N GLU A 49 -8.37 5.92 5.86
CA GLU A 49 -9.36 5.55 4.85
C GLU A 49 -8.94 6.02 3.45
N GLY A 50 -8.37 7.22 3.32
CA GLY A 50 -7.79 7.70 2.07
C GLY A 50 -6.68 6.79 1.55
N PHE A 51 -5.78 6.34 2.43
CA PHE A 51 -4.74 5.38 2.09
C PHE A 51 -5.33 4.02 1.66
N ARG A 52 -6.31 3.50 2.39
CA ARG A 52 -6.98 2.23 2.07
C ARG A 52 -7.64 2.28 0.69
N VAL A 53 -8.35 3.36 0.37
CA VAL A 53 -9.03 3.52 -0.92
C VAL A 53 -8.01 3.63 -2.06
N SER A 54 -6.98 4.46 -1.90
CA SER A 54 -5.91 4.58 -2.90
C SER A 54 -5.21 3.24 -3.14
N TRP A 55 -4.83 2.56 -2.06
CA TRP A 55 -4.16 1.26 -2.11
C TRP A 55 -5.02 0.19 -2.77
N GLY A 56 -6.33 0.17 -2.48
CA GLY A 56 -7.28 -0.73 -3.13
C GLY A 56 -7.40 -0.46 -4.64
N LYS A 57 -7.45 0.81 -5.03
CA LYS A 57 -7.49 1.20 -6.45
C LYS A 57 -6.22 0.79 -7.19
N ASP A 58 -5.05 1.07 -6.61
CA ASP A 58 -3.76 0.72 -7.21
C ASP A 58 -3.62 -0.80 -7.36
N ARG A 59 -4.06 -1.56 -6.34
CA ARG A 59 -4.12 -3.02 -6.37
C ARG A 59 -4.98 -3.55 -7.52
N ASP A 60 -6.20 -3.05 -7.64
CA ASP A 60 -7.15 -3.53 -8.65
C ASP A 60 -6.68 -3.15 -10.06
N GLN A 61 -6.09 -1.97 -10.22
CA GLN A 61 -5.46 -1.53 -11.47
C GLN A 61 -4.26 -2.41 -11.83
N LEU A 62 -3.39 -2.73 -10.88
CA LEU A 62 -2.22 -3.60 -11.07
C LEU A 62 -2.66 -4.99 -11.55
N LEU A 63 -3.69 -5.58 -10.92
CA LEU A 63 -4.22 -6.89 -11.29
C LEU A 63 -4.83 -6.88 -12.70
N LEU A 64 -5.63 -5.85 -13.01
CA LEU A 64 -6.23 -5.70 -14.33
C LEU A 64 -5.16 -5.58 -15.42
N SER A 65 -4.15 -4.75 -15.19
CA SER A 65 -3.06 -4.59 -16.16
C SER A 65 -2.23 -5.87 -16.32
N ALA A 66 -1.93 -6.57 -15.23
CA ALA A 66 -1.24 -7.86 -15.31
C ALA A 66 -2.07 -8.86 -16.13
N ALA A 67 -3.37 -8.97 -15.89
CA ALA A 67 -4.27 -9.83 -16.65
C ALA A 67 -4.26 -9.49 -18.16
N LEU A 68 -4.38 -8.21 -18.51
CA LEU A 68 -4.31 -7.76 -19.91
C LEU A 68 -2.97 -8.10 -20.57
N HIS A 69 -1.86 -8.02 -19.83
CA HIS A 69 -0.55 -8.42 -20.33
C HIS A 69 -0.43 -9.94 -20.49
N SER A 70 -0.97 -10.74 -19.55
CA SER A 70 -0.96 -12.21 -19.66
C SER A 70 -1.77 -12.73 -20.86
N GLU A 71 -2.79 -11.99 -21.29
CA GLU A 71 -3.62 -12.32 -22.45
C GLU A 71 -3.09 -11.72 -23.76
N SER A 72 -2.02 -10.92 -23.70
CA SER A 72 -1.45 -10.31 -24.89
C SER A 72 -0.94 -11.38 -25.86
N GLU A 73 -1.40 -11.35 -27.11
CA GLU A 73 -1.00 -12.31 -28.14
C GLU A 73 0.53 -12.42 -28.28
N ARG A 74 1.26 -11.32 -28.12
CA ARG A 74 2.73 -11.33 -28.19
C ARG A 74 3.35 -12.14 -27.07
N ILE A 75 2.96 -11.87 -25.82
CA ILE A 75 3.44 -12.60 -24.64
C ILE A 75 3.08 -14.07 -24.78
N VAL A 76 1.81 -14.36 -25.06
CA VAL A 76 1.32 -15.73 -25.17
C VAL A 76 2.02 -16.50 -26.30
N ASN A 77 2.16 -15.93 -27.48
CA ASN A 77 2.81 -16.60 -28.61
C ASN A 77 4.31 -16.77 -28.38
N TYR A 78 5.03 -15.77 -27.86
CA TYR A 78 6.45 -15.90 -27.59
C TYR A 78 6.73 -16.93 -26.47
N SER A 79 5.85 -17.02 -25.47
CA SER A 79 5.90 -18.07 -24.45
C SER A 79 5.63 -19.46 -25.04
N LEU A 80 4.59 -19.60 -25.86
CA LEU A 80 4.21 -20.88 -26.47
C LEU A 80 5.30 -21.41 -27.43
N TYR A 81 5.85 -20.54 -28.29
CA TYR A 81 6.86 -20.93 -29.26
C TYR A 81 8.27 -21.01 -28.67
N GLY A 82 8.44 -20.75 -27.37
CA GLY A 82 9.75 -20.79 -26.71
C GLY A 82 10.74 -19.79 -27.29
N LEU A 83 10.30 -18.53 -27.50
CA LEU A 83 11.11 -17.44 -28.06
C LEU A 83 11.54 -16.44 -26.97
N PRO A 84 12.45 -16.82 -26.05
CA PRO A 84 12.75 -16.04 -24.85
C PRO A 84 13.36 -14.68 -25.15
N HIS A 85 14.12 -14.54 -26.24
CA HIS A 85 14.71 -13.25 -26.62
C HIS A 85 13.63 -12.22 -27.03
N LEU A 86 12.63 -12.65 -27.79
CA LEU A 86 11.51 -11.80 -28.20
C LEU A 86 10.60 -11.47 -27.01
N LEU A 87 10.35 -12.47 -26.16
CA LEU A 87 9.59 -12.29 -24.92
C LEU A 87 10.29 -11.27 -24.00
N HIS A 88 11.59 -11.38 -23.82
CA HIS A 88 12.38 -10.45 -23.01
C HIS A 88 12.32 -9.01 -23.56
N LYS A 89 12.44 -8.85 -24.89
CA LYS A 89 12.33 -7.55 -25.56
C LYS A 89 10.94 -6.93 -25.35
N GLU A 90 9.90 -7.75 -25.41
CA GLU A 90 8.52 -7.30 -25.17
C GLU A 90 8.31 -6.91 -23.70
N VAL A 91 8.82 -7.69 -22.73
CA VAL A 91 8.79 -7.34 -21.30
C VAL A 91 9.47 -6.00 -21.04
N LYS A 92 10.67 -5.77 -21.59
CA LYS A 92 11.38 -4.49 -21.49
C LYS A 92 10.59 -3.32 -22.08
N ARG A 93 9.96 -3.55 -23.24
CA ARG A 93 9.09 -2.56 -23.89
C ARG A 93 7.90 -2.18 -23.00
N LEU A 94 7.26 -3.16 -22.36
CA LEU A 94 6.12 -2.94 -21.47
C LEU A 94 6.52 -2.14 -20.23
N THR A 95 7.72 -2.36 -19.68
CA THR A 95 8.25 -1.57 -18.56
C THR A 95 8.72 -0.17 -18.92
N THR A 96 8.88 0.14 -20.21
CA THR A 96 9.28 1.49 -20.64
C THR A 96 8.13 2.50 -20.49
N ASN A 97 6.89 2.03 -20.41
CA ASN A 97 5.76 2.88 -20.06
C ASN A 97 5.72 3.16 -18.55
N PRO A 98 5.56 4.42 -18.12
CA PRO A 98 5.61 4.78 -16.71
C PRO A 98 4.43 4.17 -15.96
N GLY A 99 4.72 3.27 -15.01
CA GLY A 99 3.69 2.67 -14.15
C GLY A 99 4.16 1.47 -13.33
N TYR A 100 5.15 0.71 -13.81
CA TYR A 100 5.67 -0.48 -13.13
C TYR A 100 7.14 -0.34 -12.77
N TYR A 101 7.50 -0.83 -11.58
CA TYR A 101 8.90 -0.93 -11.19
C TYR A 101 9.60 -2.09 -11.91
N GLU A 102 8.92 -3.23 -12.04
CA GLU A 102 9.45 -4.45 -12.63
C GLU A 102 8.31 -5.31 -13.21
N ILE A 103 8.56 -6.00 -14.31
CA ILE A 103 7.71 -7.06 -14.84
C ILE A 103 8.56 -8.33 -14.93
N GLU A 104 8.10 -9.39 -14.29
CA GLU A 104 8.70 -10.72 -14.33
C GLU A 104 7.73 -11.72 -14.98
N ILE A 105 8.23 -12.53 -15.91
CA ILE A 105 7.53 -13.68 -16.48
C ILE A 105 8.31 -14.92 -16.10
N ARG A 106 7.65 -15.87 -15.46
CA ARG A 106 8.18 -17.21 -15.22
C ARG A 106 7.49 -18.17 -16.15
N LEU A 107 8.26 -18.92 -16.93
CA LEU A 107 7.73 -19.93 -17.83
C LEU A 107 7.66 -21.28 -17.13
N ARG A 108 6.79 -22.17 -17.62
CA ARG A 108 6.62 -23.54 -17.09
C ARG A 108 7.94 -24.33 -17.02
N ASN A 109 8.84 -24.08 -17.98
CA ASN A 109 10.16 -24.73 -18.03
C ASN A 109 11.16 -24.21 -16.97
N GLY A 110 10.77 -23.27 -16.12
CA GLY A 110 11.61 -22.65 -15.09
C GLY A 110 12.38 -21.43 -15.56
N LEU A 111 12.24 -20.99 -16.81
CA LEU A 111 12.91 -19.80 -17.29
C LEU A 111 12.24 -18.54 -16.72
N VAL A 112 13.02 -17.67 -16.09
CA VAL A 112 12.57 -16.40 -15.54
C VAL A 112 13.10 -15.26 -16.40
N LEU A 113 12.18 -14.42 -16.90
CA LEU A 113 12.48 -13.22 -17.67
C LEU A 113 11.99 -12.02 -16.89
N SER A 114 12.91 -11.18 -16.43
CA SER A 114 12.57 -9.90 -15.79
C SER A 114 12.97 -8.73 -16.68
N SER A 115 12.23 -7.63 -16.59
CA SER A 115 12.62 -6.34 -17.15
C SER A 115 13.90 -5.76 -16.55
N SER A 116 14.21 -6.09 -15.29
CA SER A 116 15.37 -5.57 -14.56
C SER A 116 16.68 -6.26 -14.93
N ASN A 117 16.60 -7.53 -15.35
CA ASN A 117 17.75 -8.32 -15.76
C ASN A 117 18.04 -8.16 -17.26
N GLU A 118 19.29 -8.26 -17.68
CA GLU A 118 19.65 -8.21 -19.11
C GLU A 118 19.41 -9.53 -19.85
N ASN A 119 19.49 -10.65 -19.12
CA ASN A 119 19.38 -12.00 -19.67
C ASN A 119 18.34 -12.83 -18.89
N PRO A 120 17.69 -13.79 -19.55
CA PRO A 120 16.86 -14.79 -18.87
C PRO A 120 17.67 -15.57 -17.84
N VAL A 121 17.08 -15.81 -16.67
CA VAL A 121 17.71 -16.53 -15.56
C VAL A 121 17.02 -17.88 -15.40
N PRO A 122 17.75 -18.99 -15.24
CA PRO A 122 17.13 -20.26 -14.89
C PRO A 122 16.62 -20.21 -13.43
N GLY A 123 15.37 -20.61 -13.24
CA GLY A 123 14.71 -20.77 -11.95
C GLY A 123 14.10 -22.16 -11.81
N GLU A 124 13.32 -22.37 -10.76
CA GLU A 124 12.61 -23.63 -10.54
C GLU A 124 11.44 -23.79 -11.53
N PRO A 125 11.28 -24.97 -12.15
CA PRO A 125 10.16 -25.25 -13.02
C PRO A 125 8.84 -25.19 -12.26
N LEU A 126 7.81 -24.67 -12.90
CA LEU A 126 6.49 -24.55 -12.30
C LEU A 126 5.73 -25.86 -12.41
N ASP A 127 5.24 -26.36 -11.27
CA ASP A 127 4.39 -27.54 -11.24
C ASP A 127 2.98 -27.21 -11.73
N SER A 128 2.64 -27.68 -12.93
CA SER A 128 1.31 -27.52 -13.51
C SER A 128 0.17 -28.16 -12.69
N ALA A 129 0.48 -29.05 -11.75
CA ALA A 129 -0.50 -29.63 -10.83
C ALA A 129 -0.83 -28.71 -9.64
N ASP A 130 -0.02 -27.69 -9.36
CA ASP A 130 -0.31 -26.72 -8.31
C ASP A 130 -1.44 -25.78 -8.75
N SER A 131 -2.61 -25.96 -8.13
CA SER A 131 -3.79 -25.15 -8.40
C SER A 131 -3.63 -23.68 -8.01
N ARG A 132 -2.68 -23.34 -7.13
CA ARG A 132 -2.42 -21.97 -6.69
C ARG A 132 -1.84 -21.11 -7.81
N LEU A 133 -1.06 -21.72 -8.70
CA LEU A 133 -0.49 -21.04 -9.87
C LEU A 133 -1.56 -20.64 -10.88
N ASN A 134 -2.77 -21.19 -10.78
CA ASN A 134 -3.87 -20.95 -11.71
C ASN A 134 -4.76 -19.78 -11.29
N ILE A 135 -4.45 -19.11 -10.19
CA ILE A 135 -5.28 -18.07 -9.60
C ILE A 135 -4.51 -16.75 -9.63
N ALA A 136 -5.15 -15.71 -10.17
CA ALA A 136 -4.63 -14.36 -10.08
C ALA A 136 -4.57 -13.90 -8.62
N GLN A 137 -3.42 -13.41 -8.18
CA GLN A 137 -3.22 -13.01 -6.78
C GLN A 137 -2.38 -11.75 -6.68
N ILE A 138 -2.60 -11.02 -5.57
CA ILE A 138 -1.77 -9.90 -5.17
C ILE A 138 -0.83 -10.37 -4.08
N VAL A 139 0.46 -10.10 -4.28
CA VAL A 139 1.50 -10.36 -3.30
C VAL A 139 2.05 -9.02 -2.84
N SER A 140 2.12 -8.80 -1.53
CA SER A 140 2.80 -7.66 -0.95
C SER A 140 4.00 -8.15 -0.15
N GLN A 141 5.19 -7.68 -0.51
CA GLN A 141 6.43 -8.08 0.12
C GLN A 141 7.27 -6.86 0.51
N ILE A 142 8.03 -6.98 1.58
CA ILE A 142 9.00 -5.95 1.95
C ILE A 142 10.34 -6.36 1.36
N ARG A 143 10.85 -5.57 0.42
CA ARG A 143 12.13 -5.81 -0.24
C ARG A 143 13.00 -4.56 -0.12
N PHE A 144 14.24 -4.71 0.38
CA PHE A 144 15.18 -3.60 0.60
C PHE A 144 14.58 -2.40 1.39
N GLY A 145 13.72 -2.68 2.38
CA GLY A 145 13.05 -1.66 3.19
C GLY A 145 11.91 -0.92 2.50
N LYS A 146 11.47 -1.36 1.32
CA LYS A 146 10.32 -0.83 0.60
C LYS A 146 9.18 -1.85 0.58
N LEU A 147 7.95 -1.38 0.69
CA LEU A 147 6.76 -2.20 0.47
C LEU A 147 6.49 -2.27 -1.03
N GLU A 148 6.65 -3.46 -1.61
CA GLU A 148 6.36 -3.75 -3.01
C GLU A 148 5.03 -4.49 -3.12
N MET A 149 4.20 -4.08 -4.06
CA MET A 149 2.99 -4.81 -4.44
C MET A 149 3.17 -5.37 -5.85
N SER A 150 2.86 -6.65 -6.01
CA SER A 150 2.97 -7.38 -7.26
C SER A 150 1.67 -8.11 -7.57
N ALA A 151 1.21 -8.05 -8.81
CA ALA A 151 0.13 -8.86 -9.31
C ALA A 151 0.73 -10.06 -10.05
N VAL A 152 0.32 -11.26 -9.64
CA VAL A 152 0.74 -12.52 -10.25
C VAL A 152 -0.47 -13.10 -10.95
N VAL A 153 -0.35 -13.34 -12.25
CA VAL A 153 -1.42 -13.87 -13.10
C VAL A 153 -0.88 -15.02 -13.96
N PRO A 154 -1.67 -16.09 -14.16
CA PRO A 154 -1.26 -17.19 -15.02
C PRO A 154 -1.32 -16.78 -16.50
N ILE A 155 -0.32 -17.19 -17.28
CA ILE A 155 -0.31 -17.09 -18.73
C ILE A 155 -0.88 -18.38 -19.30
N ARG A 156 -1.98 -18.25 -20.06
CA ARG A 156 -2.69 -19.40 -20.64
C ARG A 156 -3.02 -19.21 -22.11
N LYS A 157 -3.04 -20.32 -22.85
CA LYS A 157 -3.58 -20.38 -24.21
C LYS A 157 -4.40 -21.64 -24.38
N LEU A 158 -5.67 -21.49 -24.77
CA LEU A 158 -6.58 -22.61 -25.05
C LEU A 158 -6.63 -23.66 -23.93
N GLY A 159 -6.54 -23.22 -22.66
CA GLY A 159 -6.55 -24.10 -21.49
C GLY A 159 -5.18 -24.61 -21.04
N GLU A 160 -4.14 -24.47 -21.85
CA GLU A 160 -2.76 -24.82 -21.49
C GLU A 160 -2.11 -23.74 -20.62
N PHE A 161 -1.42 -24.17 -19.55
CA PHE A 161 -0.63 -23.29 -18.68
C PHE A 161 0.78 -23.13 -19.24
N LEU A 162 1.16 -21.89 -19.56
CA LEU A 162 2.45 -21.56 -20.17
C LEU A 162 3.46 -21.03 -19.14
N GLY A 163 2.99 -20.45 -18.04
CA GLY A 163 3.82 -19.80 -17.02
C GLY A 163 3.00 -18.97 -16.04
#